data_AF-A0A8T5G1N6-F1
#
_entry.id   AF-A0A8T5G1N6-F1
#
_cell.length_a   1.000
_cell.length_b   1.000
_cell.length_c   1.000
_cell.angle_alpha   90.00
_cell.angle_beta   90.00
_cell.angle_gamma   90.00
#
_symmetry.space_group_name_H-M   'P 1'
#
loop_
_entity.id
_entity.type
_entity.pdbx_description
1 polymer ?
#
loop_
_entity_poly.entity_id
_entity_poly.type
_entity_poly.pdbx_seq_one_letter_code
_entity_poly.pdbx_strand_id
1 'polypeptide(L)'
;MRYNQNSWVSEVNYYKRKLKKLNPKNIFIYGKISKKAFFSLAPLSCATNELGIEMCVKLDSSSNQEYLFDFWDVFDKYKKKVKNKKTVALSNFIDQLDKKSNKIKKYFKRPDLILKIKKESFGNILEYKTSWIKYFMWNKLKKTADSIIKNVYNLKKKDNFGIGFEFVLKKKNLDVPLQDYLDSYFICYSKYLSAIKITNKISMSASTRKMSSLDMPNLTTELITTLIGLELSKNIDEPIFKKYNILSKELNLNRIKINSATFAISGKGYPGKHLFGQMIGYPTPNKKTRWSSPSGIIYKFSWYPQSHEESRDPMNRISFTQTVPIDIYIKSTLIDYNLMRKRNKKISNLLEKCDTVFVKSNIKNGCNFEVGLIKKDGTRRMIKGSDSDTRKIINPNHKDKNFGMMANIPGGEAFTTPEYIKGKIVGDVVIEIDRSYPLSSKKPFIVECNMKGYKVISGPKKVIDAFNRKKKEAWIRIKNQEKSKSIPSKLIKLKKDNFNKIGEFAINTNPNAKLCDYLIINEKIANMIHVAFGSGFEPDKATEYHMDVVIDSPRQKLDIFGIDKNKKEIWIIKKGKFVI
;
A
#
# COMPACT_ATOMS: atom_id res chain seq x y z
N MET A 1 4.53 8.55 -26.90
CA MET A 1 5.02 8.82 -25.53
C MET A 1 5.18 10.33 -25.37
N ARG A 2 4.71 10.92 -24.26
CA ARG A 2 4.75 12.38 -23.99
C ARG A 2 6.17 12.93 -23.78
N TYR A 3 7.11 12.08 -23.40
CA TYR A 3 8.47 12.44 -23.01
C TYR A 3 9.47 12.23 -24.15
N ASN A 4 10.65 12.88 -24.09
CA ASN A 4 11.67 12.73 -25.13
C ASN A 4 12.24 11.29 -25.11
N GLN A 5 11.80 10.48 -26.07
CA GLN A 5 12.14 9.06 -26.15
C GLN A 5 13.62 8.83 -26.41
N ASN A 6 14.23 9.62 -27.29
CA ASN A 6 15.63 9.47 -27.65
C ASN A 6 16.53 9.82 -26.47
N SER A 7 16.22 10.92 -25.77
CA SER A 7 16.90 11.26 -24.52
C SER A 7 16.71 10.19 -23.45
N TRP A 8 15.48 9.69 -23.25
CA TRP A 8 15.22 8.62 -22.29
C TRP A 8 16.10 7.39 -22.54
N VAL A 9 16.12 6.88 -23.78
CA VAL A 9 16.91 5.70 -24.15
C VAL A 9 18.41 5.96 -23.95
N SER A 10 18.91 7.11 -24.40
CA SER A 10 20.32 7.51 -24.22
C SER A 10 20.72 7.58 -22.75
N GLU A 11 19.86 8.15 -21.90
CA GLU A 11 20.11 8.34 -20.48
C GLU A 11 20.04 7.03 -19.68
N VAL A 12 19.11 6.13 -20.00
CA VAL A 12 19.10 4.75 -19.46
C VAL A 12 20.40 4.02 -19.86
N ASN A 13 20.82 4.13 -21.12
CA ASN A 13 22.05 3.51 -21.61
C ASN A 13 23.31 4.10 -20.96
N TYR A 14 23.35 5.40 -20.67
CA TYR A 14 24.40 6.02 -19.88
C TYR A 14 24.58 5.33 -18.53
N TYR A 15 23.50 5.20 -17.76
CA TYR A 15 23.57 4.54 -16.45
C TYR A 15 23.93 3.07 -16.57
N LYS A 16 23.39 2.34 -17.56
CA LYS A 16 23.74 0.94 -17.78
C LYS A 16 25.23 0.75 -18.02
N ARG A 17 25.85 1.57 -18.87
CA ARG A 17 27.29 1.51 -19.15
C ARG A 17 28.12 1.78 -17.90
N LYS A 18 27.79 2.84 -17.14
CA LYS A 18 28.50 3.18 -15.91
C LYS A 18 28.35 2.10 -14.84
N LEU A 19 27.14 1.59 -14.62
CA LEU A 19 26.87 0.55 -13.63
C LEU A 19 27.48 -0.80 -13.99
N LYS A 20 27.53 -1.19 -15.28
CA LYS A 20 28.26 -2.40 -15.70
C LYS A 20 29.74 -2.35 -15.35
N LYS A 21 30.38 -1.18 -15.47
CA LYS A 21 31.80 -1.00 -15.09
C LYS A 21 32.00 -1.11 -13.57
N LEU A 22 31.07 -0.60 -12.78
CA LEU A 22 31.13 -0.66 -11.31
C LEU A 22 30.70 -2.03 -10.75
N ASN A 23 29.87 -2.77 -11.50
CA ASN A 23 29.31 -4.07 -11.16
C ASN A 23 28.69 -4.21 -9.74
N PRO A 24 27.90 -3.23 -9.23
CA PRO A 24 27.27 -3.38 -7.92
C PRO A 24 26.07 -4.32 -8.04
N LYS A 25 25.83 -5.19 -7.05
CA LYS A 25 24.59 -5.97 -6.95
C LYS A 25 23.50 -5.18 -6.22
N ASN A 26 23.88 -4.26 -5.35
CA ASN A 26 22.94 -3.45 -4.59
C ASN A 26 23.46 -2.03 -4.28
N ILE A 27 22.57 -1.04 -4.40
CA ILE A 27 22.87 0.39 -4.33
C ILE A 27 21.98 1.06 -3.27
N PHE A 28 22.57 1.94 -2.47
CA PHE A 28 21.85 2.86 -1.60
C PHE A 28 22.13 4.32 -1.97
N ILE A 29 21.09 5.09 -2.25
CA ILE A 29 21.18 6.51 -2.61
C ILE A 29 20.53 7.35 -1.51
N TYR A 30 21.22 8.37 -1.03
CA TYR A 30 20.70 9.24 0.02
C TYR A 30 21.11 10.70 -0.12
N GLY A 31 20.35 11.61 0.52
CA GLY A 31 20.72 13.02 0.64
C GLY A 31 19.55 13.98 0.44
N LYS A 32 19.88 15.27 0.28
CA LYS A 32 18.86 16.32 0.14
C LYS A 32 18.03 16.17 -1.13
N ILE A 33 16.73 16.40 -1.02
CA ILE A 33 15.83 16.40 -2.18
C ILE A 33 16.25 17.52 -3.13
N SER A 34 16.61 17.16 -4.38
CA SER A 34 16.88 18.12 -5.45
C SER A 34 16.11 17.72 -6.70
N LYS A 35 15.70 18.71 -7.51
CA LYS A 35 14.94 18.48 -8.75
C LYS A 35 15.70 17.56 -9.70
N LYS A 36 16.97 17.91 -9.99
CA LYS A 36 17.82 17.17 -10.93
C LYS A 36 18.01 15.73 -10.47
N ALA A 37 18.42 15.54 -9.20
CA ALA A 37 18.60 14.19 -8.65
C ALA A 37 17.31 13.38 -8.71
N PHE A 38 16.18 13.95 -8.28
CA PHE A 38 14.91 13.23 -8.23
C PHE A 38 14.46 12.72 -9.60
N PHE A 39 14.48 13.56 -10.64
CA PHE A 39 14.09 13.12 -11.99
C PHE A 39 15.13 12.21 -12.65
N SER A 40 16.40 12.30 -12.26
CA SER A 40 17.44 11.36 -12.70
C SER A 40 17.27 9.95 -12.14
N LEU A 41 16.53 9.78 -11.04
CA LEU A 41 16.21 8.46 -10.51
C LEU A 41 15.32 7.64 -11.46
N ALA A 42 14.51 8.26 -12.32
CA ALA A 42 13.66 7.53 -13.26
C ALA A 42 14.50 6.69 -14.25
N PRO A 43 15.38 7.27 -15.10
CA PRO A 43 16.24 6.48 -16.00
C PRO A 43 17.23 5.59 -15.25
N LEU A 44 17.76 6.03 -14.10
CA LEU A 44 18.64 5.21 -13.26
C LEU A 44 17.92 3.96 -12.74
N SER A 45 16.69 4.09 -12.27
CA SER A 45 15.91 2.97 -11.76
C SER A 45 15.60 1.94 -12.86
N CYS A 46 15.28 2.39 -14.07
CA CYS A 46 15.14 1.52 -15.23
C CYS A 46 16.44 0.76 -15.54
N ALA A 47 17.57 1.47 -15.58
CA ALA A 47 18.89 0.87 -15.80
C ALA A 47 19.24 -0.19 -14.74
N THR A 48 19.01 0.10 -13.45
CA THR A 48 19.24 -0.87 -12.38
C THR A 48 18.34 -2.11 -12.52
N ASN A 49 17.08 -1.94 -12.89
CA ASN A 49 16.14 -3.05 -13.07
C ASN A 49 16.51 -3.95 -14.26
N GLU A 50 16.99 -3.36 -15.36
CA GLU A 50 17.49 -4.10 -16.52
C GLU A 50 18.76 -4.90 -16.21
N LEU A 51 19.62 -4.37 -15.36
CA LEU A 51 20.85 -5.04 -14.91
C LEU A 51 20.64 -6.00 -13.74
N GLY A 52 19.43 -6.10 -13.18
CA GLY A 52 19.16 -6.93 -12.00
C GLY A 52 19.79 -6.40 -10.72
N ILE A 53 20.06 -5.10 -10.66
CA ILE A 53 20.66 -4.41 -9.51
C ILE A 53 19.55 -3.95 -8.57
N GLU A 54 19.71 -4.25 -7.29
CA GLU A 54 18.81 -3.80 -6.25
C GLU A 54 19.11 -2.35 -5.84
N MET A 55 18.10 -1.52 -5.66
CA MET A 55 18.30 -0.12 -5.30
C MET A 55 17.35 0.30 -4.17
N CYS A 56 17.85 1.11 -3.25
CA CYS A 56 17.06 1.80 -2.23
C CYS A 56 17.42 3.28 -2.23
N VAL A 57 16.40 4.15 -2.21
CA VAL A 57 16.56 5.60 -2.22
C VAL A 57 15.89 6.19 -0.98
N LYS A 58 16.63 7.04 -0.25
CA LYS A 58 16.14 7.83 0.89
C LYS A 58 16.54 9.30 0.75
N LEU A 59 15.59 10.12 0.32
CA LEU A 59 15.79 11.56 0.20
C LEU A 59 15.10 12.25 1.37
N ASP A 60 15.77 13.19 2.02
CA ASP A 60 15.20 13.95 3.14
C ASP A 60 15.64 15.42 3.11
N SER A 61 14.86 16.31 3.72
CA SER A 61 15.28 17.70 3.92
C SER A 61 16.33 17.85 5.04
N SER A 62 16.39 16.88 5.96
CA SER A 62 17.35 16.78 7.07
C SER A 62 17.98 15.38 7.07
N SER A 63 19.31 15.28 7.05
CA SER A 63 20.09 14.03 6.84
C SER A 63 19.84 12.95 7.91
N ASN A 64 18.74 12.21 7.79
CA ASN A 64 18.25 11.32 8.85
C ASN A 64 18.71 9.86 8.69
N GLN A 65 19.77 9.61 7.90
CA GLN A 65 20.21 8.25 7.55
C GLN A 65 21.45 7.79 8.31
N GLU A 66 22.01 8.62 9.19
CA GLU A 66 23.25 8.34 9.95
C GLU A 66 23.18 7.04 10.76
N TYR A 67 22.00 6.67 11.25
CA TYR A 67 21.80 5.43 11.99
C TYR A 67 22.11 4.17 11.17
N LEU A 68 21.97 4.22 9.84
CA LEU A 68 22.32 3.11 8.96
C LEU A 68 23.84 2.96 8.85
N PHE A 69 24.55 4.08 8.73
CA PHE A 69 26.02 4.09 8.64
C PHE A 69 26.63 3.55 9.93
N ASP A 70 26.18 4.05 11.09
CA ASP A 70 26.61 3.55 12.39
C ASP A 70 26.37 2.05 12.54
N PHE A 71 25.18 1.58 12.16
CA PHE A 71 24.86 0.16 12.24
C PHE A 71 25.76 -0.68 11.32
N TRP A 72 25.96 -0.25 10.06
CA TRP A 72 26.85 -0.94 9.13
C TRP A 72 28.29 -0.94 9.59
N ASP A 73 28.81 0.18 10.10
CA ASP A 73 30.17 0.27 10.65
C ASP A 73 30.38 -0.72 11.80
N VAL A 74 29.41 -0.82 12.70
CA VAL A 74 29.48 -1.78 13.82
C VAL A 74 29.33 -3.22 13.33
N PHE A 75 28.49 -3.48 12.33
CA PHE A 75 28.37 -4.82 11.75
C PHE A 75 29.63 -5.27 11.01
N ASP A 76 30.31 -4.36 10.30
CA ASP A 76 31.57 -4.65 9.61
C ASP A 76 32.71 -4.89 10.64
N LYS A 77 32.76 -4.11 11.72
CA LYS A 77 33.68 -4.35 12.85
C LYS A 77 33.41 -5.67 13.56
N TYR A 78 32.13 -6.02 13.78
CA TYR A 78 31.73 -7.31 14.34
C TYR A 78 32.22 -8.48 13.48
N LYS A 79 32.09 -8.41 12.15
CA LYS A 79 32.62 -9.44 11.24
C LYS A 79 34.14 -9.57 11.29
N LYS A 80 34.85 -8.47 11.52
CA LYS A 80 36.31 -8.44 11.73
C LYS A 80 36.70 -8.85 13.16
N LYS A 81 35.76 -9.34 13.98
CA LYS A 81 35.97 -9.75 15.38
C LYS A 81 36.54 -8.65 16.28
N VAL A 82 36.35 -7.38 15.92
CA VAL A 82 36.76 -6.24 16.75
C VAL A 82 35.89 -6.23 18.01
N LYS A 83 36.51 -6.21 19.19
CA LYS A 83 35.81 -6.17 20.48
C LYS A 83 35.73 -4.73 21.01
N ASN A 84 34.52 -4.21 21.15
CA ASN A 84 34.19 -2.98 21.88
C ASN A 84 32.74 -3.05 22.35
N LYS A 85 32.28 -2.09 23.16
CA LYS A 85 30.91 -2.06 23.71
C LYS A 85 29.83 -2.25 22.63
N LYS A 86 29.96 -1.56 21.49
CA LYS A 86 28.99 -1.62 20.38
C LYS A 86 28.98 -2.99 19.69
N THR A 87 30.15 -3.56 19.39
CA THR A 87 30.23 -4.87 18.71
C THR A 87 29.84 -6.03 19.63
N VAL A 88 30.10 -5.92 20.94
CA VAL A 88 29.63 -6.87 21.95
C VAL A 88 28.10 -6.82 22.07
N ALA A 89 27.51 -5.61 22.14
CA ALA A 89 26.06 -5.46 22.13
C ALA A 89 25.41 -6.04 20.87
N LEU A 90 26.02 -5.82 19.70
CA LEU A 90 25.56 -6.39 18.43
C LEU A 90 25.69 -7.92 18.40
N SER A 91 26.81 -8.47 18.88
CA SER A 91 27.00 -9.92 19.00
C SER A 91 25.91 -10.54 19.84
N ASN A 92 25.67 -9.99 21.05
CA ASN A 92 24.64 -10.48 21.96
C ASN A 92 23.24 -10.45 21.34
N PHE A 93 22.94 -9.45 20.52
CA PHE A 93 21.68 -9.38 19.78
C PHE A 93 21.61 -10.44 18.66
N ILE A 94 22.68 -10.61 17.88
CA ILE A 94 22.77 -11.63 16.82
C ILE A 94 22.67 -13.04 17.40
N ASP A 95 23.29 -13.31 18.55
CA ASP A 95 23.23 -14.63 19.18
C ASP A 95 21.79 -15.00 19.58
N GLN A 96 20.97 -14.02 20.00
CA GLN A 96 19.54 -14.26 20.23
C GLN A 96 18.75 -14.42 18.94
N LEU A 97 19.12 -13.70 17.87
CA LEU A 97 18.51 -13.87 16.56
C LEU A 97 18.76 -15.28 16.01
N ASP A 98 20.00 -15.77 16.08
CA ASP A 98 20.41 -17.04 15.48
C ASP A 98 19.73 -18.24 16.15
N LYS A 99 19.30 -18.13 17.42
CA LYS A 99 18.41 -19.11 18.09
C LYS A 99 17.04 -19.28 17.41
N LYS A 100 16.58 -18.26 16.68
CA LYS A 100 15.31 -18.29 15.91
C LYS A 100 15.55 -18.47 14.42
N SER A 101 16.54 -17.76 13.87
CA SER A 101 16.97 -17.90 12.49
C SER A 101 18.31 -17.26 12.18
N ASN A 102 19.21 -18.04 11.60
CA ASN A 102 20.45 -17.56 11.00
C ASN A 102 20.27 -16.80 9.67
N LYS A 103 19.05 -16.72 9.12
CA LYS A 103 18.79 -16.14 7.80
C LYS A 103 18.67 -14.61 7.83
N ILE A 104 18.49 -14.00 9.01
CA ILE A 104 18.24 -12.54 9.15
C ILE A 104 19.55 -11.75 8.98
N LYS A 105 20.67 -12.24 9.53
CA LYS A 105 21.95 -11.50 9.55
C LYS A 105 22.50 -11.13 8.17
N LYS A 106 22.10 -11.82 7.10
CA LYS A 106 22.51 -11.45 5.73
C LYS A 106 21.97 -10.09 5.28
N TYR A 107 20.90 -9.60 5.91
CA TYR A 107 20.28 -8.29 5.64
C TYR A 107 20.95 -7.12 6.37
N PHE A 108 21.89 -7.40 7.26
CA PHE A 108 22.66 -6.37 7.97
C PHE A 108 23.86 -5.88 7.16
N LYS A 109 24.11 -6.51 6.00
CA LYS A 109 25.22 -6.16 5.12
C LYS A 109 25.06 -4.73 4.58
N ARG A 110 26.18 -4.01 4.58
CA ARG A 110 26.33 -2.73 3.88
C ARG A 110 26.10 -2.92 2.38
N PRO A 111 25.51 -1.91 1.70
CA PRO A 111 25.38 -1.94 0.26
C PRO A 111 26.71 -1.91 -0.49
N ASP A 112 26.75 -2.50 -1.69
CA ASP A 112 27.97 -2.55 -2.50
C ASP A 112 28.38 -1.15 -2.96
N LEU A 113 27.38 -0.30 -3.24
CA LEU A 113 27.59 1.08 -3.65
C LEU A 113 26.66 2.02 -2.88
N ILE A 114 27.26 3.01 -2.20
CA ILE A 114 26.52 4.06 -1.49
C ILE A 114 26.78 5.40 -2.18
N LEU A 115 25.71 6.07 -2.62
CA LEU A 115 25.78 7.32 -3.38
C LEU A 115 25.08 8.45 -2.63
N LYS A 116 25.86 9.42 -2.14
CA LYS A 116 25.32 10.68 -1.59
C LYS A 116 24.94 11.61 -2.74
N ILE A 117 23.75 12.22 -2.69
CA ILE A 117 23.36 13.27 -3.63
C ILE A 117 24.32 14.47 -3.50
N LYS A 118 24.90 14.86 -4.64
CA LYS A 118 25.75 16.04 -4.81
C LYS A 118 25.03 17.08 -5.68
N LYS A 119 25.73 18.14 -6.09
CA LYS A 119 25.15 19.22 -6.89
C LYS A 119 24.70 18.74 -8.28
N GLU A 120 25.53 17.92 -8.94
CA GLU A 120 25.33 17.52 -10.35
C GLU A 120 25.36 16.00 -10.58
N SER A 121 25.48 15.20 -9.52
CA SER A 121 25.69 13.75 -9.62
C SER A 121 25.25 12.96 -8.37
N PHE A 122 25.00 11.67 -8.54
CA PHE A 122 24.92 10.71 -7.44
C PHE A 122 26.35 10.26 -7.11
N GLY A 123 26.82 10.59 -5.91
CA GLY A 123 28.24 10.51 -5.57
C GLY A 123 29.06 11.40 -6.51
N ASN A 124 30.27 10.96 -6.85
CA ASN A 124 31.11 11.60 -7.87
C ASN A 124 31.17 10.77 -9.16
N ILE A 125 30.18 9.89 -9.40
CA ILE A 125 30.31 8.79 -10.37
C ILE A 125 29.20 8.80 -11.43
N LEU A 126 27.97 9.14 -11.04
CA LEU A 126 26.81 9.09 -11.92
C LEU A 126 26.22 10.50 -12.08
N GLU A 127 26.49 11.16 -13.20
CA GLU A 127 25.90 12.48 -13.51
C GLU A 127 24.38 12.40 -13.60
N TYR A 128 23.72 13.51 -13.27
CA TYR A 128 22.29 13.65 -13.49
C TYR A 128 21.94 13.69 -14.97
N LYS A 129 20.83 13.01 -15.27
CA LYS A 129 20.23 12.86 -16.60
C LYS A 129 18.74 13.18 -16.51
N THR A 130 18.35 14.28 -17.14
CA THR A 130 17.01 14.88 -17.02
C THR A 130 16.47 15.39 -18.34
N SER A 131 17.15 15.10 -19.46
CA SER A 131 16.81 15.61 -20.79
C SER A 131 15.52 14.95 -21.31
N TRP A 132 15.12 13.82 -20.73
CA TRP A 132 13.84 13.17 -21.00
C TRP A 132 12.60 13.99 -20.57
N ILE A 133 12.75 14.92 -19.64
CA ILE A 133 11.64 15.66 -18.99
C ILE A 133 10.91 16.55 -20.00
N LYS A 134 9.59 16.42 -20.05
CA LYS A 134 8.68 17.37 -20.70
C LYS A 134 7.51 17.67 -19.77
N TYR A 135 7.25 18.94 -19.50
CA TYR A 135 6.13 19.33 -18.62
C TYR A 135 4.80 19.14 -19.34
N PHE A 136 3.89 18.40 -18.71
CA PHE A 136 2.53 18.18 -19.20
C PHE A 136 1.51 18.56 -18.11
N MET A 137 0.54 19.41 -18.46
CA MET A 137 -0.48 19.93 -17.54
C MET A 137 0.06 20.45 -16.19
N TRP A 138 1.31 20.91 -16.15
CA TRP A 138 2.05 21.16 -14.91
C TRP A 138 1.34 22.14 -13.96
N ASN A 139 0.74 23.19 -14.51
CA ASN A 139 -0.02 24.16 -13.71
C ASN A 139 -1.27 23.54 -13.07
N LYS A 140 -2.01 22.69 -13.80
CA LYS A 140 -3.15 21.96 -13.25
C LYS A 140 -2.69 20.92 -12.22
N LEU A 141 -1.59 20.20 -12.49
CA LEU A 141 -1.02 19.23 -11.56
C LEU A 141 -0.58 19.87 -10.23
N LYS A 142 0.05 21.06 -10.26
CA LYS A 142 0.37 21.84 -9.06
C LYS A 142 -0.89 22.22 -8.28
N LYS A 143 -1.94 22.71 -8.96
CA LYS A 143 -3.24 23.02 -8.34
C LYS A 143 -3.86 21.78 -7.68
N THR A 144 -3.79 20.62 -8.35
CA THR A 144 -4.24 19.34 -7.80
C THR A 144 -3.45 18.96 -6.55
N ALA A 145 -2.12 19.08 -6.57
CA ALA A 145 -1.28 18.81 -5.40
C ALA A 145 -1.60 19.75 -4.23
N ASP A 146 -1.74 21.06 -4.48
CA ASP A 146 -2.13 22.04 -3.46
C ASP A 146 -3.51 21.69 -2.86
N SER A 147 -4.49 21.30 -3.70
CA SER A 147 -5.82 20.86 -3.25
C SER A 147 -5.73 19.62 -2.35
N ILE A 148 -4.95 18.61 -2.72
CA ILE A 148 -4.77 17.39 -1.92
C ILE A 148 -4.11 17.72 -0.57
N ILE A 149 -3.02 18.48 -0.58
CA ILE A 149 -2.32 18.85 0.66
C ILE A 149 -3.24 19.61 1.62
N LYS A 150 -4.10 20.50 1.10
CA LYS A 150 -5.09 21.24 1.89
C LYS A 150 -6.25 20.36 2.36
N ASN A 151 -6.92 19.68 1.44
CA ASN A 151 -8.24 19.08 1.67
C ASN A 151 -8.19 17.62 2.13
N VAL A 152 -7.16 16.87 1.75
CA VAL A 152 -6.98 15.45 2.13
C VAL A 152 -6.14 15.33 3.40
N TYR A 153 -5.01 16.06 3.46
CA TYR A 153 -4.06 15.93 4.57
C TYR A 153 -4.16 17.01 5.64
N ASN A 154 -4.58 18.23 5.26
CA ASN A 154 -4.54 19.42 6.10
C ASN A 154 -3.19 19.56 6.83
N LEU A 155 -2.08 19.45 6.09
CA LEU A 155 -0.73 19.40 6.65
C LEU A 155 -0.45 20.61 7.55
N LYS A 156 0.34 20.37 8.60
CA LYS A 156 0.79 21.39 9.57
C LYS A 156 2.32 21.53 9.55
N LYS A 157 2.85 22.67 10.00
CA LYS A 157 4.30 22.92 10.13
C LYS A 157 5.06 21.82 10.89
N LYS A 158 4.41 21.19 11.87
CA LYS A 158 4.99 20.12 12.70
C LYS A 158 4.99 18.74 12.03
N ASP A 159 4.20 18.54 10.97
CA ASP A 159 4.08 17.23 10.32
C ASP A 159 5.40 16.82 9.66
N ASN A 160 5.77 15.56 9.83
CA ASN A 160 6.82 14.90 9.07
C ASN A 160 6.17 14.13 7.91
N PHE A 161 6.28 14.68 6.69
CA PHE A 161 5.56 14.18 5.53
C PHE A 161 6.42 13.28 4.64
N GLY A 162 6.01 12.04 4.47
CA GLY A 162 6.66 11.07 3.58
C GLY A 162 6.01 11.01 2.21
N ILE A 163 6.83 10.91 1.16
CA ILE A 163 6.38 10.67 -0.21
C ILE A 163 7.03 9.36 -0.73
N GLY A 164 6.24 8.30 -0.83
CA GLY A 164 6.62 7.06 -1.50
C GLY A 164 6.43 7.18 -3.01
N PHE A 165 7.45 6.85 -3.80
CA PHE A 165 7.38 6.83 -5.26
C PHE A 165 7.79 5.46 -5.82
N GLU A 166 7.53 5.24 -7.11
CA GLU A 166 7.82 3.97 -7.78
C GLU A 166 9.02 4.06 -8.72
N PHE A 167 9.76 2.96 -8.82
CA PHE A 167 10.83 2.79 -9.79
C PHE A 167 10.28 2.38 -11.14
N VAL A 168 10.94 2.85 -12.21
CA VAL A 168 10.61 2.46 -13.57
C VAL A 168 11.15 1.04 -13.79
N LEU A 169 10.25 0.12 -14.13
CA LEU A 169 10.62 -1.28 -14.39
C LEU A 169 11.15 -1.45 -15.82
N LYS A 170 11.87 -2.56 -16.06
CA LYS A 170 12.23 -2.97 -17.42
C LYS A 170 11.00 -3.26 -18.25
N LYS A 171 11.08 -3.04 -19.57
CA LYS A 171 9.94 -3.12 -20.52
C LYS A 171 9.02 -4.33 -20.32
N LYS A 172 9.58 -5.55 -20.19
CA LYS A 172 8.78 -6.78 -20.03
C LYS A 172 8.01 -6.87 -18.70
N ASN A 173 8.39 -6.06 -17.72
CA ASN A 173 7.79 -6.06 -16.39
C ASN A 173 6.75 -4.95 -16.23
N LEU A 174 6.63 -3.99 -17.16
CA LEU A 174 5.59 -2.96 -17.11
C LEU A 174 4.20 -3.61 -17.19
N ASP A 175 3.30 -3.22 -16.29
CA ASP A 175 1.87 -3.55 -16.33
C ASP A 175 1.02 -2.43 -16.91
N VAL A 176 1.51 -1.20 -16.85
CA VAL A 176 0.95 0.00 -17.47
C VAL A 176 1.99 0.64 -18.41
N PRO A 177 1.60 1.51 -19.35
CA PRO A 177 2.53 2.25 -20.21
C PRO A 177 3.69 2.88 -19.44
N LEU A 178 4.91 2.86 -20.03
CA LEU A 178 6.10 3.51 -19.46
C LEU A 178 5.83 4.98 -19.05
N GLN A 179 5.03 5.67 -19.86
CA GLN A 179 4.64 7.04 -19.61
C GLN A 179 4.00 7.25 -18.23
N ASP A 180 3.25 6.28 -17.71
CA ASP A 180 2.52 6.42 -16.44
C ASP A 180 3.45 6.29 -15.24
N TYR A 181 4.49 5.46 -15.38
CA TYR A 181 5.61 5.43 -14.45
C TYR A 181 6.34 6.77 -14.45
N LEU A 182 6.60 7.37 -15.60
CA LEU A 182 7.25 8.68 -15.70
C LEU A 182 6.39 9.81 -15.13
N ASP A 183 5.09 9.78 -15.39
CA ASP A 183 4.09 10.68 -14.81
C ASP A 183 4.09 10.64 -13.27
N SER A 184 4.29 9.45 -12.68
CA SER A 184 4.35 9.28 -11.23
C SER A 184 5.45 10.13 -10.58
N TYR A 185 6.55 10.41 -11.29
CA TYR A 185 7.60 11.31 -10.80
C TYR A 185 7.09 12.75 -10.72
N PHE A 186 6.38 13.24 -11.74
CA PHE A 186 5.78 14.59 -11.68
C PHE A 186 4.69 14.68 -10.62
N ILE A 187 3.90 13.62 -10.45
CA ILE A 187 2.90 13.50 -9.38
C ILE A 187 3.63 13.64 -8.03
N CYS A 188 4.62 12.81 -7.71
CA CYS A 188 5.37 12.91 -6.45
C CYS A 188 6.09 14.25 -6.27
N TYR A 189 6.72 14.80 -7.30
CA TYR A 189 7.45 16.06 -7.20
C TYR A 189 6.52 17.26 -7.01
N SER A 190 5.34 17.28 -7.63
CA SER A 190 4.32 18.30 -7.35
C SER A 190 3.82 18.24 -5.91
N LYS A 191 3.65 17.04 -5.34
CA LYS A 191 3.32 16.84 -3.91
C LYS A 191 4.41 17.40 -3.00
N TYR A 192 5.68 17.12 -3.33
CA TYR A 192 6.81 17.72 -2.63
C TYR A 192 6.69 19.24 -2.64
N LEU A 193 6.64 19.87 -3.82
CA LEU A 193 6.57 21.33 -3.96
C LEU A 193 5.40 21.97 -3.21
N SER A 194 4.23 21.32 -3.18
CA SER A 194 3.09 21.79 -2.39
C SER A 194 3.32 21.66 -0.88
N ALA A 195 3.92 20.56 -0.42
CA ALA A 195 4.16 20.32 0.99
C ALA A 195 5.26 21.22 1.60
N ILE A 196 6.33 21.56 0.85
CA ILE A 196 7.44 22.40 1.38
C ILE A 196 6.96 23.81 1.75
N LYS A 197 5.87 24.29 1.13
CA LYS A 197 5.22 25.55 1.51
C LYS A 197 4.69 25.55 2.94
N ILE A 198 4.51 24.38 3.56
CA ILE A 198 3.87 24.20 4.87
C ILE A 198 4.83 23.62 5.91
N THR A 199 5.58 22.56 5.57
CA THR A 199 6.51 21.89 6.49
C THR A 199 7.88 21.72 5.86
N ASN A 200 8.93 21.88 6.66
CA ASN A 200 10.31 21.62 6.26
C ASN A 200 10.75 20.18 6.53
N LYS A 201 9.89 19.31 7.10
CA LYS A 201 10.18 17.90 7.39
C LYS A 201 9.54 17.02 6.32
N ILE A 202 10.25 16.85 5.22
CA ILE A 202 9.76 16.06 4.08
C ILE A 202 10.80 15.02 3.69
N SER A 203 10.34 13.80 3.46
CA SER A 203 11.15 12.72 2.92
C SER A 203 10.53 12.14 1.65
N MET A 204 11.37 11.68 0.73
CA MET A 204 10.95 10.89 -0.43
C MET A 204 11.70 9.56 -0.42
N SER A 205 11.01 8.45 -0.69
CA SER A 205 11.70 7.16 -0.73
C SER A 205 11.07 6.15 -1.67
N ALA A 206 11.91 5.25 -2.17
CA ALA A 206 11.53 4.14 -3.03
C ALA A 206 12.57 3.03 -2.90
N SER A 207 12.19 1.81 -3.29
CA SER A 207 13.11 0.68 -3.40
C SER A 207 12.64 -0.30 -4.45
N THR A 208 13.56 -1.16 -4.91
CA THR A 208 13.26 -2.19 -5.92
C THR A 208 12.11 -3.09 -5.47
N ARG A 209 11.05 -3.12 -6.28
CA ARG A 209 9.88 -4.00 -6.12
C ARG A 209 10.19 -5.43 -6.56
N LYS A 210 9.51 -6.39 -5.93
CA LYS A 210 9.57 -7.83 -6.20
C LYS A 210 8.34 -8.30 -6.95
N MET A 211 8.48 -9.34 -7.76
CA MET A 211 7.37 -9.86 -8.56
C MET A 211 6.49 -10.83 -7.79
N SER A 212 7.05 -11.49 -6.77
CA SER A 212 6.27 -12.24 -5.78
C SER A 212 6.32 -11.58 -4.41
N SER A 213 5.22 -11.74 -3.70
CA SER A 213 5.07 -11.35 -2.32
C SER A 213 5.92 -12.24 -1.37
N LEU A 214 6.41 -13.39 -1.87
CA LEU A 214 7.28 -14.34 -1.16
C LEU A 214 8.78 -14.10 -1.39
N ASP A 215 9.12 -13.24 -2.36
CA ASP A 215 10.50 -12.91 -2.69
C ASP A 215 11.17 -12.13 -1.56
N MET A 216 12.50 -12.23 -1.49
CA MET A 216 13.27 -11.47 -0.50
C MET A 216 13.27 -9.98 -0.87
N PRO A 217 13.02 -9.08 0.11
CA PRO A 217 13.06 -7.64 -0.08
C PRO A 217 14.48 -7.17 -0.40
N ASN A 218 14.57 -5.91 -0.86
CA ASN A 218 15.84 -5.19 -0.94
C ASN A 218 16.55 -5.18 0.43
N LEU A 219 17.87 -5.40 0.44
CA LEU A 219 18.69 -5.55 1.66
C LEU A 219 18.53 -4.36 2.61
N THR A 220 18.77 -3.15 2.11
CA THR A 220 18.67 -1.91 2.88
C THR A 220 17.25 -1.67 3.39
N THR A 221 16.24 -1.97 2.57
CA THR A 221 14.83 -1.82 2.95
C THR A 221 14.45 -2.77 4.09
N GLU A 222 14.94 -4.01 4.06
CA GLU A 222 14.72 -4.97 5.15
C GLU A 222 15.40 -4.52 6.43
N LEU A 223 16.65 -4.03 6.37
CA LEU A 223 17.33 -3.47 7.53
C LEU A 223 16.55 -2.29 8.13
N ILE A 224 16.16 -1.31 7.31
CA ILE A 224 15.38 -0.15 7.75
C ILE A 224 14.08 -0.60 8.43
N THR A 225 13.32 -1.48 7.79
CA THR A 225 12.05 -1.99 8.33
C THR A 225 12.27 -2.73 9.64
N THR A 226 13.33 -3.54 9.73
CA THR A 226 13.70 -4.28 10.94
C THR A 226 14.07 -3.34 12.08
N LEU A 227 14.93 -2.34 11.84
CA LEU A 227 15.33 -1.37 12.86
C LEU A 227 14.14 -0.54 13.37
N ILE A 228 13.23 -0.12 12.47
CA ILE A 228 12.01 0.60 12.89
C ILE A 228 11.15 -0.29 13.80
N GLY A 229 10.90 -1.54 13.42
CA GLY A 229 10.08 -2.44 14.24
C GLY A 229 10.73 -2.81 15.57
N LEU A 230 12.04 -2.99 15.58
CA LEU A 230 12.81 -3.22 16.80
C LEU A 230 12.77 -1.99 17.72
N GLU A 231 12.94 -0.77 17.21
CA GLU A 231 12.81 0.46 18.01
C GLU A 231 11.40 0.59 18.62
N LEU A 232 10.35 0.29 17.85
CA LEU A 232 8.97 0.33 18.34
C LEU A 232 8.69 -0.70 19.44
N SER A 233 9.45 -1.80 19.49
CA SER A 233 9.24 -2.92 20.40
C SER A 233 10.39 -3.14 21.39
N LYS A 234 11.38 -2.25 21.49
CA LYS A 234 12.60 -2.46 22.30
C LYS A 234 12.34 -2.57 23.81
N ASN A 235 11.22 -2.03 24.28
CA ASN A 235 10.82 -2.09 25.69
C ASN A 235 9.97 -3.33 26.02
N ILE A 236 9.73 -4.22 25.04
CA ILE A 236 9.05 -5.48 25.31
C ILE A 236 9.97 -6.41 26.09
N ASP A 237 9.43 -6.99 27.16
CA ASP A 237 10.10 -7.98 27.99
C ASP A 237 10.18 -9.35 27.29
N GLU A 238 11.01 -9.45 26.26
CA GLU A 238 11.46 -10.71 25.66
C GLU A 238 12.96 -10.64 25.37
N PRO A 239 13.69 -11.78 25.42
CA PRO A 239 15.16 -11.80 25.34
C PRO A 239 15.73 -11.02 24.15
N ILE A 240 15.13 -11.18 22.97
CA ILE A 240 15.60 -10.52 21.75
C ILE A 240 15.47 -8.99 21.81
N PHE A 241 14.35 -8.47 22.31
CA PHE A 241 14.12 -7.02 22.41
C PHE A 241 14.94 -6.40 23.55
N LYS A 242 15.15 -7.12 24.66
CA LYS A 242 16.10 -6.70 25.71
C LYS A 242 17.52 -6.53 25.18
N LYS A 243 18.02 -7.51 24.41
CA LYS A 243 19.35 -7.40 23.79
C LYS A 243 19.41 -6.28 22.75
N TYR A 244 18.35 -6.12 21.96
CA TYR A 244 18.26 -4.99 21.05
C TYR A 244 18.23 -3.63 21.77
N ASN A 245 17.55 -3.49 22.91
CA ASN A 245 17.49 -2.23 23.65
C ASN A 245 18.88 -1.77 24.10
N ILE A 246 19.74 -2.70 24.50
CA ILE A 246 21.15 -2.41 24.80
C ILE A 246 21.87 -1.91 23.54
N LEU A 247 21.75 -2.62 22.42
CA LEU A 247 22.34 -2.22 21.14
C LEU A 247 21.83 -0.83 20.69
N SER A 248 20.53 -0.58 20.86
CA SER A 248 19.85 0.68 20.54
C SER A 248 20.47 1.86 21.30
N LYS A 249 20.75 1.69 22.59
CA LYS A 249 21.44 2.69 23.41
C LYS A 249 22.87 2.93 22.93
N GLU A 250 23.64 1.87 22.72
CA GLU A 250 25.04 1.94 22.25
C GLU A 250 25.20 2.61 20.88
N LEU A 251 24.18 2.48 20.03
CA LEU A 251 24.15 3.07 18.68
C LEU A 251 23.29 4.33 18.58
N ASN A 252 22.70 4.81 19.68
CA ASN A 252 21.78 5.96 19.71
C ASN A 252 20.63 5.84 18.67
N LEU A 253 20.00 4.66 18.54
CA LEU A 253 19.00 4.36 17.49
C LEU A 253 17.61 4.94 17.75
N ASN A 254 17.35 5.48 18.95
CA ASN A 254 16.14 6.24 19.25
C ASN A 254 15.93 7.47 18.33
N ARG A 255 16.96 7.89 17.58
CA ARG A 255 16.87 8.95 16.57
C ARG A 255 16.12 8.55 15.28
N ILE A 256 15.78 7.27 15.10
CA ILE A 256 14.97 6.81 13.97
C ILE A 256 13.59 7.50 14.03
N LYS A 257 13.26 8.26 12.99
CA LYS A 257 11.99 9.02 12.92
C LYS A 257 10.97 8.32 12.03
N ILE A 258 9.72 8.37 12.47
CA ILE A 258 8.55 7.91 11.72
C ILE A 258 7.84 9.15 11.15
N ASN A 259 7.31 9.03 9.93
CA ASN A 259 6.51 10.09 9.35
C ASN A 259 5.17 10.20 10.09
N SER A 260 4.62 11.40 10.24
CA SER A 260 3.27 11.60 10.80
C SER A 260 2.18 11.55 9.72
N ALA A 261 2.56 11.73 8.45
CA ALA A 261 1.71 11.55 7.29
C ALA A 261 2.50 11.00 6.10
N THR A 262 1.88 10.16 5.28
CA THR A 262 2.51 9.58 4.09
C THR A 262 1.60 9.67 2.88
N PHE A 263 2.12 10.12 1.74
CA PHE A 263 1.55 9.90 0.41
C PHE A 263 2.35 8.81 -0.29
N ALA A 264 1.69 7.80 -0.86
CA ALA A 264 2.37 6.75 -1.61
C ALA A 264 1.76 6.57 -3.00
N ILE A 265 2.61 6.38 -4.01
CA ILE A 265 2.20 5.82 -5.29
C ILE A 265 2.60 4.35 -5.29
N SER A 266 1.71 3.47 -5.73
CA SER A 266 1.99 2.07 -6.03
C SER A 266 2.04 1.81 -7.53
N GLY A 267 2.88 0.88 -7.93
CA GLY A 267 2.90 0.30 -9.28
C GLY A 267 3.03 -1.22 -9.17
N LYS A 268 3.36 -1.90 -10.26
CA LYS A 268 3.53 -3.36 -10.22
C LYS A 268 4.51 -3.86 -9.17
N GLY A 269 4.10 -4.89 -8.46
CA GLY A 269 4.95 -5.70 -7.60
C GLY A 269 4.80 -5.42 -6.11
N TYR A 270 5.73 -5.94 -5.33
CA TYR A 270 5.65 -6.02 -3.87
C TYR A 270 6.92 -5.50 -3.21
N PRO A 271 6.87 -5.05 -1.94
CA PRO A 271 8.08 -4.82 -1.14
C PRO A 271 8.94 -6.09 -0.94
N GLY A 272 8.35 -7.29 -1.06
CA GLY A 272 8.94 -8.57 -0.65
C GLY A 272 8.50 -9.00 0.74
N LYS A 273 8.94 -10.18 1.19
CA LYS A 273 8.62 -10.69 2.54
C LYS A 273 9.50 -10.05 3.62
N HIS A 274 8.89 -9.47 4.64
CA HIS A 274 9.63 -8.99 5.80
C HIS A 274 10.04 -10.18 6.68
N LEU A 275 11.32 -10.55 6.66
CA LEU A 275 11.80 -11.80 7.23
C LEU A 275 11.78 -11.76 8.77
N PHE A 276 12.24 -10.67 9.36
CA PHE A 276 12.17 -10.51 10.83
C PHE A 276 10.73 -10.64 11.31
N GLY A 277 9.80 -9.90 10.69
CA GLY A 277 8.39 -9.96 11.05
C GLY A 277 7.73 -11.33 10.82
N GLN A 278 8.15 -12.07 9.79
CA GLN A 278 7.64 -13.42 9.53
C GLN A 278 8.20 -14.47 10.50
N MET A 279 9.43 -14.33 10.96
CA MET A 279 10.11 -15.35 11.78
C MET A 279 10.00 -15.10 13.28
N ILE A 280 9.94 -13.83 13.68
CA ILE A 280 10.00 -13.39 15.07
C ILE A 280 8.73 -12.59 15.41
N GLY A 281 8.34 -11.69 14.51
CA GLY A 281 7.22 -10.78 14.73
C GLY A 281 7.52 -9.70 15.76
N TYR A 282 6.62 -8.73 15.86
CA TYR A 282 6.70 -7.61 16.81
C TYR A 282 5.55 -7.71 17.80
N PRO A 283 5.81 -8.06 19.07
CA PRO A 283 4.78 -8.16 20.08
C PRO A 283 4.03 -6.86 20.30
N THR A 284 2.75 -7.01 20.59
CA THR A 284 1.96 -6.00 21.30
C THR A 284 2.49 -5.85 22.73
N PRO A 285 2.33 -4.69 23.39
CA PRO A 285 2.81 -4.47 24.75
C PRO A 285 2.29 -5.49 25.78
N ASN A 286 1.04 -5.95 25.61
CA ASN A 286 0.43 -6.98 26.44
C ASN A 286 0.82 -8.42 26.04
N LYS A 287 1.65 -8.59 25.01
CA LYS A 287 2.13 -9.86 24.45
C LYS A 287 1.03 -10.83 23.96
N LYS A 288 -0.25 -10.41 23.87
CA LYS A 288 -1.37 -11.27 23.42
C LYS A 288 -1.30 -11.60 21.93
N THR A 289 -0.68 -10.73 21.14
CA THR A 289 -0.49 -10.94 19.70
C THR A 289 0.77 -10.26 19.17
N ARG A 290 1.06 -10.48 17.89
CA ARG A 290 2.25 -9.99 17.19
C ARG A 290 1.91 -9.42 15.81
N TRP A 291 2.67 -8.41 15.41
CA TRP A 291 2.67 -7.87 14.06
C TRP A 291 3.74 -8.52 13.20
N SER A 292 3.42 -8.83 11.95
CA SER A 292 4.37 -9.34 10.96
C SER A 292 5.11 -8.22 10.20
N SER A 293 4.85 -6.96 10.53
CA SER A 293 5.49 -5.76 9.96
C SER A 293 5.31 -4.57 10.90
N PRO A 294 6.32 -3.67 11.03
CA PRO A 294 6.17 -2.44 11.82
C PRO A 294 5.05 -1.53 11.31
N SER A 295 4.72 -1.59 10.02
CA SER A 295 3.60 -0.82 9.45
C SER A 295 2.28 -1.10 10.18
N GLY A 296 2.09 -2.32 10.69
CA GLY A 296 0.91 -2.66 11.48
C GLY A 296 0.81 -1.87 12.79
N ILE A 297 1.94 -1.65 13.47
CA ILE A 297 2.03 -0.81 14.68
C ILE A 297 1.85 0.67 14.31
N ILE A 298 2.56 1.12 13.28
CA ILE A 298 2.59 2.53 12.85
C ILE A 298 1.20 3.02 12.43
N TYR A 299 0.49 2.22 11.63
CA TYR A 299 -0.81 2.60 11.10
C TYR A 299 -1.96 2.14 11.99
N LYS A 300 -1.87 0.99 12.65
CA LYS A 300 -2.88 0.46 13.59
C LYS A 300 -4.31 0.62 13.07
N PHE A 301 -4.60 0.08 11.88
CA PHE A 301 -5.92 0.18 11.29
C PHE A 301 -6.94 -0.71 12.01
N SER A 302 -8.19 -0.24 12.12
CA SER A 302 -9.24 -0.87 12.93
C SER A 302 -9.61 -2.30 12.50
N TRP A 303 -9.30 -2.66 11.25
CA TRP A 303 -9.65 -3.95 10.66
C TRP A 303 -8.63 -5.05 10.87
N TYR A 304 -7.49 -4.75 11.48
CA TYR A 304 -6.57 -5.80 11.91
C TYR A 304 -6.94 -6.27 13.31
N PRO A 305 -7.11 -7.58 13.55
CA PRO A 305 -7.30 -8.13 14.88
C PRO A 305 -6.25 -7.65 15.88
N GLN A 306 -5.00 -7.52 15.43
CA GLN A 306 -3.90 -7.09 16.29
C GLN A 306 -4.03 -5.65 16.79
N SER A 307 -4.70 -4.76 16.04
CA SER A 307 -4.95 -3.38 16.48
C SER A 307 -5.81 -3.32 17.74
N HIS A 308 -6.65 -4.33 17.97
CA HIS A 308 -7.50 -4.43 19.17
C HIS A 308 -6.73 -4.88 20.42
N GLU A 309 -5.54 -5.45 20.25
CA GLU A 309 -4.60 -5.74 21.34
C GLU A 309 -3.46 -4.71 21.46
N GLU A 310 -3.27 -3.88 20.43
CA GLU A 310 -2.24 -2.85 20.39
C GLU A 310 -2.62 -1.64 21.25
N SER A 311 -1.86 -1.38 22.32
CA SER A 311 -2.09 -0.22 23.19
C SER A 311 -1.39 1.05 22.72
N ARG A 312 -0.31 0.94 21.91
CA ARG A 312 0.37 2.12 21.33
C ARG A 312 -0.57 2.86 20.39
N ASP A 313 -0.48 4.19 20.35
CA ASP A 313 -1.26 5.00 19.42
C ASP A 313 -0.77 4.87 17.97
N PRO A 314 -1.66 5.01 16.97
CA PRO A 314 -1.23 5.16 15.59
C PRO A 314 -0.30 6.38 15.47
N MET A 315 0.76 6.23 14.68
CA MET A 315 1.81 7.23 14.54
C MET A 315 1.75 7.96 13.19
N ASN A 316 1.05 7.38 12.20
CA ASN A 316 1.01 7.89 10.84
C ASN A 316 -0.39 7.77 10.23
N ARG A 317 -0.77 8.76 9.42
CA ARG A 317 -1.89 8.68 8.46
C ARG A 317 -1.39 8.55 7.03
N ILE A 318 -1.95 7.63 6.26
CA ILE A 318 -1.49 7.36 4.90
C ILE A 318 -2.60 7.56 3.87
N SER A 319 -2.26 8.17 2.73
CA SER A 319 -3.07 8.01 1.53
C SER A 319 -2.22 7.47 0.39
N PHE A 320 -2.87 6.79 -0.55
CA PHE A 320 -2.18 6.25 -1.71
C PHE A 320 -2.99 6.34 -2.99
N THR A 321 -2.26 6.24 -4.10
CA THR A 321 -2.77 6.13 -5.46
C THR A 321 -1.92 5.12 -6.24
N GLN A 322 -2.30 4.80 -7.47
CA GLN A 322 -1.48 3.95 -8.37
C GLN A 322 -0.72 4.81 -9.40
N THR A 323 0.22 4.21 -10.12
CA THR A 323 0.83 4.81 -11.32
C THR A 323 -0.24 5.01 -12.39
N VAL A 324 -0.71 6.26 -12.52
CA VAL A 324 -1.77 6.66 -13.45
C VAL A 324 -1.33 7.87 -14.29
N PRO A 325 -1.89 8.07 -15.49
CA PRO A 325 -1.68 9.27 -16.30
C PRO A 325 -2.05 10.56 -15.55
N ILE A 326 -1.27 11.62 -15.72
CA ILE A 326 -1.46 12.94 -15.09
C ILE A 326 -2.86 13.50 -15.36
N ASP A 327 -3.37 13.36 -16.57
CA ASP A 327 -4.69 13.85 -16.97
C ASP A 327 -5.83 13.10 -16.25
N ILE A 328 -5.74 11.78 -16.15
CA ILE A 328 -6.69 10.94 -15.37
C ILE A 328 -6.59 11.28 -13.88
N TYR A 329 -5.37 11.42 -13.36
CA TYR A 329 -5.13 11.82 -11.96
C TYR A 329 -5.75 13.17 -11.65
N ILE A 330 -5.48 14.20 -12.46
CA ILE A 330 -6.05 15.54 -12.29
C ILE A 330 -7.56 15.47 -12.34
N LYS A 331 -8.13 14.83 -13.36
CA LYS A 331 -9.58 14.76 -13.55
C LYS A 331 -10.29 14.13 -12.36
N SER A 332 -9.76 13.02 -11.84
CA SER A 332 -10.40 12.27 -10.75
C SER A 332 -10.18 12.88 -9.35
N THR A 333 -9.18 13.75 -9.17
CA THR A 333 -8.76 14.26 -7.84
C THR A 333 -8.90 15.77 -7.67
N LEU A 334 -8.89 16.56 -8.75
CA LEU A 334 -9.16 18.00 -8.67
C LEU A 334 -10.68 18.21 -8.60
N ILE A 335 -11.25 17.91 -7.43
CA ILE A 335 -12.69 17.88 -7.18
C ILE A 335 -13.05 18.66 -5.92
N ASP A 336 -14.35 18.85 -5.70
CA ASP A 336 -14.87 19.27 -4.40
C ASP A 336 -14.94 18.06 -3.44
N TYR A 337 -13.94 17.98 -2.55
CA TYR A 337 -13.84 16.93 -1.55
C TYR A 337 -14.97 16.96 -0.52
N ASN A 338 -15.53 18.13 -0.21
CA ASN A 338 -16.66 18.23 0.73
C ASN A 338 -17.93 17.68 0.10
N LEU A 339 -18.17 17.98 -1.18
CA LEU A 339 -19.28 17.40 -1.92
C LEU A 339 -19.16 15.87 -2.05
N MET A 340 -17.96 15.36 -2.35
CA MET A 340 -17.70 13.91 -2.37
C MET A 340 -18.00 13.25 -1.01
N ARG A 341 -17.52 13.84 0.10
CA ARG A 341 -17.81 13.37 1.46
C ARG A 341 -19.30 13.32 1.76
N LYS A 342 -20.04 14.38 1.39
CA LYS A 342 -21.50 14.44 1.56
C LYS A 342 -22.21 13.32 0.78
N ARG A 343 -21.78 13.06 -0.46
CA ARG A 343 -22.34 11.96 -1.28
C ARG A 343 -22.06 10.58 -0.67
N ASN A 344 -20.83 10.33 -0.23
CA ASN A 344 -20.48 9.09 0.46
C ASN A 344 -21.33 8.91 1.72
N LYS A 345 -21.41 9.94 2.56
CA LYS A 345 -22.19 9.88 3.80
C LYS A 345 -23.68 9.65 3.55
N LYS A 346 -24.24 10.20 2.47
CA LYS A 346 -25.62 9.95 2.07
C LYS A 346 -25.86 8.46 1.79
N ILE A 347 -25.00 7.83 0.98
CA ILE A 347 -25.08 6.38 0.73
C ILE A 347 -24.88 5.60 2.03
N SER A 348 -23.87 5.97 2.83
CA SER A 348 -23.59 5.28 4.09
C SER A 348 -24.79 5.29 5.03
N ASN A 349 -25.45 6.45 5.19
CA ASN A 349 -26.65 6.59 6.04
C ASN A 349 -27.84 5.77 5.54
N LEU A 350 -27.94 5.51 4.23
CA LEU A 350 -28.97 4.61 3.69
C LEU A 350 -28.63 3.16 4.01
N LEU A 351 -27.39 2.75 3.78
CA LEU A 351 -26.91 1.39 4.09
C LEU A 351 -26.99 1.08 5.59
N GLU A 352 -26.76 2.06 6.47
CA GLU A 352 -26.89 1.93 7.93
C GLU A 352 -28.31 1.50 8.36
N LYS A 353 -29.34 1.76 7.54
CA LYS A 353 -30.73 1.40 7.81
C LYS A 353 -31.10 -0.01 7.32
N CYS A 354 -30.28 -0.61 6.45
CA CYS A 354 -30.62 -1.82 5.71
C CYS A 354 -30.06 -3.06 6.40
N ASP A 355 -30.85 -4.10 6.61
CA ASP A 355 -30.33 -5.39 7.12
C ASP A 355 -29.71 -6.23 6.00
N THR A 356 -30.30 -6.12 4.81
CA THR A 356 -29.86 -6.79 3.58
C THR A 356 -29.92 -5.79 2.42
N VAL A 357 -28.97 -5.88 1.49
CA VAL A 357 -28.98 -5.16 0.22
C VAL A 357 -29.10 -6.14 -0.94
N PHE A 358 -29.97 -5.85 -1.89
CA PHE A 358 -30.16 -6.64 -3.10
C PHE A 358 -29.54 -5.92 -4.31
N VAL A 359 -28.85 -6.68 -5.16
CA VAL A 359 -28.29 -6.23 -6.43
C VAL A 359 -28.85 -7.11 -7.52
N LYS A 360 -29.77 -6.56 -8.33
CA LYS A 360 -30.49 -7.31 -9.37
C LYS A 360 -30.25 -6.69 -10.74
N SER A 361 -29.75 -7.48 -11.68
CA SER A 361 -29.63 -7.10 -13.09
C SER A 361 -30.94 -7.26 -13.83
N ASN A 362 -31.31 -6.25 -14.62
CA ASN A 362 -32.44 -6.31 -15.54
C ASN A 362 -32.08 -6.86 -16.92
N ILE A 363 -30.84 -7.35 -17.10
CA ILE A 363 -30.41 -8.06 -18.31
C ILE A 363 -30.14 -9.54 -18.00
N LYS A 364 -30.35 -10.41 -19.01
CA LYS A 364 -30.06 -11.84 -18.93
C LYS A 364 -28.60 -12.05 -18.55
N ASN A 365 -28.36 -13.01 -17.65
CA ASN A 365 -27.03 -13.41 -17.17
C ASN A 365 -26.23 -12.36 -16.38
N GLY A 366 -26.77 -11.19 -16.03
CA GLY A 366 -26.08 -10.20 -15.19
C GLY A 366 -26.04 -10.57 -13.69
N CYS A 367 -25.60 -9.63 -12.86
CA CYS A 367 -25.55 -9.79 -11.41
C CYS A 367 -26.93 -10.11 -10.81
N ASN A 368 -26.97 -11.01 -9.84
CA ASN A 368 -28.15 -11.25 -9.01
C ASN A 368 -27.67 -11.78 -7.66
N PHE A 369 -27.51 -10.90 -6.68
CA PHE A 369 -27.03 -11.28 -5.36
C PHE A 369 -27.60 -10.43 -4.24
N GLU A 370 -27.60 -11.01 -3.05
CA GLU A 370 -27.91 -10.33 -1.78
C GLU A 370 -26.65 -10.16 -0.93
N VAL A 371 -26.63 -9.09 -0.13
CA VAL A 371 -25.54 -8.70 0.76
C VAL A 371 -26.09 -8.58 2.17
N GLY A 372 -25.66 -9.45 3.07
CA GLY A 372 -26.08 -9.41 4.48
C GLY A 372 -25.25 -8.44 5.30
N LEU A 373 -25.91 -7.55 6.04
CA LEU A 373 -25.27 -6.50 6.86
C LEU A 373 -25.40 -6.75 8.38
N ILE A 374 -26.14 -7.77 8.79
CA ILE A 374 -26.28 -8.18 10.19
C ILE A 374 -25.42 -9.41 10.45
N LYS A 375 -24.62 -9.36 11.52
CA LYS A 375 -23.79 -10.46 12.01
C LYS A 375 -24.66 -11.49 12.71
N LYS A 376 -24.11 -12.68 12.92
CA LYS A 376 -24.82 -13.79 13.60
C LYS A 376 -25.23 -13.46 15.04
N ASP A 377 -24.51 -12.56 15.71
CA ASP A 377 -24.79 -12.09 17.07
C ASP A 377 -25.83 -10.95 17.10
N GLY A 378 -26.44 -10.61 15.96
CA GLY A 378 -27.41 -9.52 15.83
C GLY A 378 -26.77 -8.13 15.68
N THR A 379 -25.46 -7.99 15.82
CA THR A 379 -24.79 -6.70 15.64
C THR A 379 -24.61 -6.36 14.15
N ARG A 380 -24.49 -5.07 13.84
CA ARG A 380 -24.41 -4.57 12.46
C ARG A 380 -22.97 -4.50 11.95
N ARG A 381 -22.78 -4.75 10.65
CA ARG A 381 -21.54 -4.48 9.91
C ARG A 381 -21.27 -2.99 9.77
N MET A 382 -20.01 -2.59 9.93
CA MET A 382 -19.66 -1.17 9.88
C MET A 382 -19.67 -0.64 8.44
N ILE A 383 -20.51 0.36 8.18
CA ILE A 383 -20.48 1.10 6.93
C ILE A 383 -19.36 2.15 7.00
N LYS A 384 -18.53 2.20 5.96
CA LYS A 384 -17.37 3.08 5.82
C LYS A 384 -17.50 3.91 4.55
N GLY A 385 -16.73 5.00 4.49
CA GLY A 385 -16.56 5.80 3.28
C GLY A 385 -15.10 5.86 2.87
N SER A 386 -14.83 5.84 1.57
CA SER A 386 -13.53 6.20 1.00
C SER A 386 -13.64 7.60 0.44
N ASP A 387 -13.36 8.58 1.30
CA ASP A 387 -13.67 9.99 1.08
C ASP A 387 -12.42 10.88 1.00
N SER A 388 -11.27 10.24 0.74
CA SER A 388 -9.96 10.89 0.71
C SER A 388 -9.69 11.74 1.95
N ASP A 389 -10.15 11.35 3.14
CA ASP A 389 -9.83 12.05 4.39
C ASP A 389 -8.71 11.35 5.16
N THR A 390 -7.56 12.01 5.23
CA THR A 390 -6.44 11.64 6.11
C THR A 390 -5.95 12.88 6.86
N ARG A 391 -6.88 13.72 7.30
CA ARG A 391 -6.54 14.97 8.01
C ARG A 391 -6.07 14.72 9.45
N LYS A 392 -6.44 13.59 10.05
CA LYS A 392 -6.08 13.21 11.42
C LYS A 392 -5.29 11.90 11.43
N ILE A 393 -4.39 11.74 12.40
CA ILE A 393 -3.69 10.45 12.61
C ILE A 393 -4.67 9.44 13.19
N ILE A 394 -5.38 9.83 14.26
CA ILE A 394 -6.41 9.03 14.89
C ILE A 394 -7.72 9.21 14.14
N ASN A 395 -8.34 8.08 13.79
CA ASN A 395 -9.61 8.01 13.10
C ASN A 395 -10.75 8.40 14.05
N PRO A 396 -11.49 9.50 13.77
CA PRO A 396 -12.56 9.97 14.64
C PRO A 396 -13.80 9.05 14.68
N ASN A 397 -13.90 8.08 13.76
CA ASN A 397 -15.05 7.16 13.70
C ASN A 397 -14.99 6.04 14.75
N HIS A 398 -13.95 5.99 15.57
CA HIS A 398 -13.79 5.00 16.64
C HIS A 398 -13.61 5.72 17.98
N LYS A 399 -14.61 5.60 18.87
CA LYS A 399 -14.62 6.28 20.18
C LYS A 399 -13.85 5.51 21.25
N ASP A 400 -13.91 4.18 21.19
CA ASP A 400 -13.41 3.32 22.28
C ASP A 400 -11.90 3.04 22.17
N LYS A 401 -11.30 3.27 21.00
CA LYS A 401 -9.89 3.00 20.76
C LYS A 401 -9.30 3.84 19.64
N ASN A 402 -8.06 4.27 19.85
CA ASN A 402 -7.29 4.99 18.84
C ASN A 402 -6.82 4.05 17.72
N PHE A 403 -7.40 4.21 16.53
CA PHE A 403 -6.96 3.55 15.29
C PHE A 403 -6.49 4.58 14.26
N GLY A 404 -5.60 4.19 13.35
CA GLY A 404 -5.08 5.12 12.34
C GLY A 404 -6.03 5.36 11.16
N MET A 405 -5.73 6.40 10.39
CA MET A 405 -6.46 6.77 9.16
C MET A 405 -5.73 6.35 7.88
N MET A 406 -6.53 5.88 6.92
CA MET A 406 -6.13 5.54 5.55
C MET A 406 -7.10 6.20 4.57
N ALA A 407 -6.63 6.63 3.40
CA ALA A 407 -7.54 6.91 2.31
C ALA A 407 -6.96 6.66 0.91
N ASN A 408 -7.85 6.40 -0.05
CA ASN A 408 -7.49 6.34 -1.47
C ASN A 408 -7.52 7.75 -2.08
N ILE A 409 -6.66 7.97 -3.08
CA ILE A 409 -6.70 9.12 -3.98
C ILE A 409 -6.72 8.58 -5.42
N PRO A 410 -7.80 8.78 -6.20
CA PRO A 410 -9.06 9.43 -5.79
C PRO A 410 -9.86 8.60 -4.77
N GLY A 411 -10.75 9.27 -4.05
CA GLY A 411 -11.82 8.64 -3.29
C GLY A 411 -13.12 8.64 -4.08
N GLY A 412 -14.19 8.24 -3.41
CA GLY A 412 -15.56 8.26 -3.89
C GLY A 412 -16.24 6.91 -3.85
N GLU A 413 -16.37 6.33 -2.65
CA GLU A 413 -17.30 5.23 -2.42
C GLU A 413 -17.83 5.21 -0.98
N ALA A 414 -18.92 4.48 -0.79
CA ALA A 414 -19.36 3.97 0.49
C ALA A 414 -19.37 2.45 0.44
N PHE A 415 -18.82 1.81 1.46
CA PHE A 415 -18.56 0.38 1.45
C PHE A 415 -18.76 -0.26 2.82
N THR A 416 -18.83 -1.58 2.83
CA THR A 416 -18.95 -2.37 4.05
C THR A 416 -18.27 -3.71 3.87
N THR A 417 -17.81 -4.28 4.97
CA THR A 417 -17.54 -5.71 5.00
C THR A 417 -18.86 -6.44 5.14
N PRO A 418 -19.25 -7.31 4.20
CA PRO A 418 -20.51 -8.03 4.33
C PRO A 418 -20.37 -9.19 5.33
N GLU A 419 -21.47 -9.57 5.98
CA GLU A 419 -21.50 -10.84 6.71
C GLU A 419 -21.44 -12.01 5.73
N TYR A 420 -22.24 -11.92 4.67
CA TYR A 420 -22.27 -12.83 3.54
C TYR A 420 -22.65 -12.10 2.25
N ILE A 421 -22.31 -12.74 1.11
CA ILE A 421 -22.97 -12.50 -0.17
C ILE A 421 -23.51 -13.83 -0.66
N LYS A 422 -24.72 -13.84 -1.21
CA LYS A 422 -25.34 -15.03 -1.81
C LYS A 422 -25.88 -14.68 -3.19
N GLY A 423 -25.58 -15.52 -4.18
CA GLY A 423 -26.00 -15.34 -5.57
C GLY A 423 -24.83 -15.16 -6.53
N LYS A 424 -25.12 -14.59 -7.70
CA LYS A 424 -24.20 -14.48 -8.84
C LYS A 424 -23.63 -13.07 -8.97
N ILE A 425 -22.30 -12.98 -8.99
CA ILE A 425 -21.55 -11.76 -9.28
C ILE A 425 -21.00 -11.85 -10.71
N VAL A 426 -21.12 -10.76 -11.47
CA VAL A 426 -20.60 -10.62 -12.83
C VAL A 426 -19.78 -9.34 -12.92
N GLY A 427 -18.46 -9.49 -12.80
CA GLY A 427 -17.50 -8.41 -12.97
C GLY A 427 -17.18 -8.16 -14.45
N ASP A 428 -17.35 -6.94 -14.93
CA ASP A 428 -17.28 -6.65 -16.37
C ASP A 428 -16.53 -5.34 -16.71
N VAL A 429 -15.76 -4.81 -15.75
CA VAL A 429 -14.94 -3.60 -15.93
C VAL A 429 -13.45 -3.91 -15.75
N VAL A 430 -13.04 -4.22 -14.53
CA VAL A 430 -11.65 -4.50 -14.18
C VAL A 430 -11.62 -5.36 -12.91
N ILE A 431 -10.58 -6.19 -12.76
CA ILE A 431 -10.27 -6.86 -11.50
C ILE A 431 -8.80 -6.61 -11.13
N GLU A 432 -8.55 -6.29 -9.86
CA GLU A 432 -7.20 -6.12 -9.32
C GLU A 432 -6.76 -7.38 -8.56
N ILE A 433 -5.59 -7.89 -8.92
CA ILE A 433 -5.03 -9.11 -8.32
C ILE A 433 -3.58 -8.87 -7.88
N ASP A 434 -2.73 -8.63 -8.85
CA ASP A 434 -1.34 -8.16 -8.71
C ASP A 434 -1.02 -6.98 -9.62
N ARG A 435 -2.00 -6.63 -10.46
CA ARG A 435 -2.17 -5.45 -11.30
C ARG A 435 -3.64 -5.39 -11.72
N SER A 436 -4.01 -4.34 -12.45
CA SER A 436 -5.34 -4.22 -13.05
C SER A 436 -5.48 -5.10 -14.29
N TYR A 437 -6.52 -5.93 -14.34
CA TYR A 437 -6.89 -6.74 -15.49
C TYR A 437 -8.21 -6.25 -16.07
N PRO A 438 -8.22 -5.70 -17.30
CA PRO A 438 -9.46 -5.28 -17.96
C PRO A 438 -10.40 -6.46 -18.20
N LEU A 439 -11.69 -6.23 -17.98
CA LEU A 439 -12.80 -7.14 -18.24
C LEU A 439 -13.77 -6.47 -19.22
N SER A 440 -14.76 -7.23 -19.69
CA SER A 440 -15.83 -6.69 -20.54
C SER A 440 -17.10 -7.54 -20.40
N SER A 441 -18.22 -7.04 -20.89
CA SER A 441 -19.47 -7.81 -20.96
C SER A 441 -19.34 -9.11 -21.77
N LYS A 442 -18.43 -9.17 -22.75
CA LYS A 442 -18.16 -10.36 -23.57
C LYS A 442 -17.23 -11.36 -22.89
N LYS A 443 -16.38 -10.89 -21.97
CA LYS A 443 -15.40 -11.71 -21.24
C LYS A 443 -15.42 -11.33 -19.75
N PRO A 444 -16.56 -11.50 -19.05
CA PRO A 444 -16.69 -11.11 -17.65
C PRO A 444 -15.98 -12.11 -16.74
N PHE A 445 -15.76 -11.71 -15.49
CA PHE A 445 -15.37 -12.59 -14.39
C PHE A 445 -16.62 -12.96 -13.59
N ILE A 446 -17.00 -14.23 -13.59
CA ILE A 446 -18.24 -14.73 -13.00
C ILE A 446 -17.94 -15.55 -11.76
N VAL A 447 -18.61 -15.20 -10.67
CA VAL A 447 -18.46 -15.86 -9.37
C VAL A 447 -19.84 -16.19 -8.80
N GLU A 448 -19.95 -17.38 -8.23
CA GLU A 448 -21.10 -17.80 -7.45
C GLU A 448 -20.77 -17.76 -5.97
N CYS A 449 -21.65 -17.15 -5.18
CA CYS A 449 -21.48 -16.91 -3.77
C CYS A 449 -22.60 -17.57 -2.97
N ASN A 450 -22.26 -18.03 -1.78
CA ASN A 450 -23.20 -18.46 -0.75
C ASN A 450 -22.71 -17.99 0.62
N MET A 451 -23.48 -18.28 1.67
CA MET A 451 -23.13 -17.88 3.04
C MET A 451 -21.76 -18.40 3.51
N LYS A 452 -21.26 -19.50 2.93
CA LYS A 452 -19.97 -20.10 3.27
C LYS A 452 -18.80 -19.46 2.52
N GLY A 453 -19.00 -18.89 1.34
CA GLY A 453 -17.93 -18.25 0.58
C GLY A 453 -18.27 -18.13 -0.90
N TYR A 454 -17.24 -18.19 -1.75
CA TYR A 454 -17.39 -18.03 -3.18
C TYR A 454 -16.67 -19.12 -4.00
N LYS A 455 -17.14 -19.34 -5.23
CA LYS A 455 -16.54 -20.18 -6.26
C LYS A 455 -16.46 -19.42 -7.57
N VAL A 456 -15.26 -19.36 -8.17
CA VAL A 456 -15.08 -18.81 -9.51
C VAL A 456 -15.67 -19.79 -10.52
N ILE A 457 -16.61 -19.31 -11.35
CA ILE A 457 -17.30 -20.11 -12.35
C ILE A 457 -16.63 -19.98 -13.70
N SER A 458 -16.34 -18.75 -14.12
CA SER A 458 -15.67 -18.49 -15.40
C SER A 458 -15.01 -17.11 -15.42
N GLY A 459 -14.16 -16.90 -16.42
CA GLY A 459 -13.40 -15.68 -16.61
C GLY A 459 -12.29 -15.86 -17.63
N PRO A 460 -11.64 -14.78 -18.08
CA PRO A 460 -10.48 -14.88 -18.95
C PRO A 460 -9.39 -15.74 -18.29
N LYS A 461 -8.82 -16.72 -19.03
CA LYS A 461 -7.80 -17.65 -18.52
C LYS A 461 -6.67 -16.95 -17.75
N LYS A 462 -6.11 -15.88 -18.34
CA LYS A 462 -5.03 -15.08 -17.72
C LYS A 462 -5.43 -14.47 -16.37
N VAL A 463 -6.71 -14.13 -16.17
CA VAL A 463 -7.25 -13.58 -14.92
C VAL A 463 -7.41 -14.68 -13.89
N ILE A 464 -7.99 -15.82 -14.26
CA ILE A 464 -8.16 -16.99 -13.37
C ILE A 464 -6.79 -17.50 -12.89
N ASP A 465 -5.81 -17.60 -13.79
CA ASP A 465 -4.45 -18.03 -13.45
C ASP A 465 -3.79 -17.08 -12.44
N ALA A 466 -3.93 -15.77 -12.65
CA ALA A 466 -3.43 -14.76 -11.72
C ALA A 466 -4.13 -14.85 -10.35
N PHE A 467 -5.46 -14.99 -10.34
CA PHE A 467 -6.29 -15.10 -9.14
C PHE A 467 -5.87 -16.31 -8.30
N ASN A 468 -5.74 -17.47 -8.94
CA ASN A 468 -5.34 -18.72 -8.29
C ASN A 468 -3.89 -18.66 -7.77
N ARG A 469 -2.96 -18.08 -8.54
CA ARG A 469 -1.58 -17.86 -8.07
C ARG A 469 -1.54 -16.98 -6.84
N LYS A 470 -2.27 -15.86 -6.83
CA LYS A 470 -2.32 -14.94 -5.69
C LYS A 470 -2.90 -15.61 -4.44
N LYS A 471 -3.97 -16.40 -4.59
CA LYS A 471 -4.50 -17.22 -3.49
C LYS A 471 -3.47 -18.24 -2.99
N LYS A 472 -2.78 -18.95 -3.89
CA LYS A 472 -1.72 -19.90 -3.49
C LYS A 472 -0.62 -19.22 -2.67
N GLU A 473 -0.14 -18.05 -3.08
CA GLU A 473 0.85 -17.27 -2.31
C GLU A 473 0.32 -16.86 -0.93
N ALA A 474 -0.93 -16.37 -0.85
CA ALA A 474 -1.57 -16.00 0.39
C ALA A 474 -1.69 -17.19 1.36
N TRP A 475 -2.05 -18.37 0.85
CA TRP A 475 -2.11 -19.60 1.64
C TRP A 475 -0.73 -20.04 2.17
N ILE A 476 0.31 -19.94 1.33
CA ILE A 476 1.70 -20.20 1.73
C ILE A 476 2.11 -19.25 2.87
N ARG A 477 1.70 -17.99 2.84
CA ARG A 477 1.97 -17.04 3.94
C ARG A 477 1.31 -17.47 5.24
N ILE A 478 0.04 -17.88 5.22
CA ILE A 478 -0.66 -18.42 6.40
C ILE A 478 0.10 -19.61 6.97
N LYS A 479 0.47 -20.59 6.12
CA LYS A 479 1.25 -21.78 6.54
C LYS A 479 2.61 -21.41 7.13
N ASN A 480 3.30 -20.43 6.57
CA ASN A 480 4.58 -19.98 7.10
C ASN A 480 4.43 -19.27 8.45
N GLN A 481 3.39 -18.46 8.63
CA GLN A 481 3.07 -17.81 9.90
C GLN A 481 2.75 -18.85 10.98
N GLU A 482 2.00 -19.89 10.62
CA GLU A 482 1.68 -21.03 11.50
C GLU A 482 2.95 -21.81 11.90
N LYS A 483 3.78 -22.21 10.92
CA LYS A 483 5.02 -22.95 11.16
C LYS A 483 6.01 -22.18 12.04
N SER A 484 6.12 -20.88 11.84
CA SER A 484 7.02 -20.00 12.61
C SER A 484 6.46 -19.62 13.99
N LYS A 485 5.17 -19.88 14.26
CA LYS A 485 4.46 -19.40 15.45
C LYS A 485 4.61 -17.89 15.64
N SER A 486 4.75 -17.14 14.55
CA SER A 486 4.97 -15.68 14.57
C SER A 486 3.71 -14.89 14.92
N ILE A 487 2.54 -15.52 14.87
CA ILE A 487 1.26 -14.98 15.36
C ILE A 487 0.45 -16.07 16.08
N PRO A 488 -0.53 -15.71 16.94
CA PRO A 488 -1.33 -16.68 17.69
C PRO A 488 -2.13 -17.64 16.80
N SER A 489 -2.30 -18.88 17.27
CA SER A 489 -3.05 -19.94 16.56
C SER A 489 -4.50 -19.56 16.27
N LYS A 490 -5.17 -18.85 17.19
CA LYS A 490 -6.53 -18.32 17.00
C LYS A 490 -6.62 -17.40 15.78
N LEU A 491 -5.61 -16.55 15.57
CA LEU A 491 -5.55 -15.66 14.41
C LEU A 491 -5.27 -16.43 13.11
N ILE A 492 -4.42 -17.46 13.17
CA ILE A 492 -4.22 -18.36 12.02
C ILE A 492 -5.52 -19.04 11.62
N LYS A 493 -6.27 -19.59 12.60
CA LYS A 493 -7.58 -20.21 12.37
C LYS A 493 -8.55 -19.21 11.72
N LEU A 494 -8.67 -18.01 12.28
CA LEU A 494 -9.51 -16.95 11.70
C LEU A 494 -9.17 -16.67 10.22
N LYS A 495 -7.88 -16.54 9.89
CA LYS A 495 -7.45 -16.30 8.51
C LYS A 495 -7.78 -17.45 7.56
N LYS A 496 -7.70 -18.69 8.04
CA LYS A 496 -8.07 -19.90 7.29
C LYS A 496 -9.58 -19.97 7.06
N ASP A 497 -10.37 -19.73 8.10
CA ASP A 497 -11.84 -19.78 8.07
C ASP A 497 -12.40 -18.70 7.12
N ASN A 498 -11.74 -17.55 7.03
CA ASN A 498 -12.11 -16.45 6.14
C ASN A 498 -11.51 -16.52 4.74
N PHE A 499 -10.69 -17.52 4.42
CA PHE A 499 -9.85 -17.50 3.22
C PHE A 499 -10.63 -17.44 1.91
N ASN A 500 -11.88 -17.93 1.86
CA ASN A 500 -12.75 -17.87 0.68
C ASN A 500 -14.01 -17.02 0.90
N LYS A 501 -13.93 -16.01 1.78
CA LYS A 501 -15.03 -15.08 2.06
C LYS A 501 -14.94 -13.84 1.17
N ILE A 502 -16.03 -13.08 1.15
CA ILE A 502 -16.09 -11.74 0.56
C ILE A 502 -15.69 -10.74 1.64
N GLY A 503 -14.77 -9.84 1.29
CA GLY A 503 -14.23 -8.81 2.18
C GLY A 503 -14.96 -7.47 2.09
N GLU A 504 -15.58 -7.18 0.95
CA GLU A 504 -16.18 -5.87 0.70
C GLU A 504 -17.33 -5.92 -0.30
N PHE A 505 -18.33 -5.08 -0.06
CA PHE A 505 -19.30 -4.60 -1.04
C PHE A 505 -19.32 -3.07 -0.97
N ALA A 506 -19.30 -2.42 -2.14
CA ALA A 506 -19.18 -0.98 -2.24
C ALA A 506 -20.01 -0.36 -3.36
N ILE A 507 -20.45 0.87 -3.13
CA ILE A 507 -21.19 1.70 -4.08
C ILE A 507 -20.38 2.97 -4.35
N ASN A 508 -20.05 3.19 -5.62
CA ASN A 508 -19.06 4.17 -6.05
C ASN A 508 -19.73 5.50 -6.43
N THR A 509 -19.11 6.65 -6.11
CA THR A 509 -19.78 7.97 -6.07
C THR A 509 -19.04 9.12 -6.77
N ASN A 510 -17.82 8.91 -7.30
CA ASN A 510 -17.05 9.99 -7.92
C ASN A 510 -17.47 10.21 -9.38
N PRO A 511 -18.17 11.33 -9.73
CA PRO A 511 -18.63 11.55 -11.10
C PRO A 511 -17.50 11.97 -12.06
N ASN A 512 -16.36 12.39 -11.51
CA ASN A 512 -15.20 12.84 -12.29
C ASN A 512 -14.27 11.69 -12.65
N ALA A 513 -14.30 10.59 -11.89
CA ALA A 513 -13.68 9.33 -12.32
C ALA A 513 -14.38 8.82 -13.59
N LYS A 514 -13.60 8.25 -14.51
CA LYS A 514 -14.09 7.72 -15.79
C LYS A 514 -13.43 6.39 -16.09
N LEU A 515 -14.11 5.60 -16.92
CA LEU A 515 -13.65 4.29 -17.34
C LEU A 515 -12.25 4.40 -17.96
N CYS A 516 -11.32 3.59 -17.45
CA CYS A 516 -9.94 3.53 -17.89
C CYS A 516 -9.35 2.16 -17.53
N ASP A 517 -8.04 1.98 -17.67
CA ASP A 517 -7.37 0.70 -17.42
C ASP A 517 -6.97 0.48 -15.95
N TYR A 518 -7.22 1.44 -15.06
CA TYR A 518 -6.68 1.46 -13.70
C TYR A 518 -7.78 1.23 -12.65
N LEU A 519 -7.61 0.22 -11.80
CA LEU A 519 -8.58 -0.11 -10.74
C LEU A 519 -8.87 1.10 -9.85
N ILE A 520 -7.84 1.77 -9.32
CA ILE A 520 -7.99 2.86 -8.34
C ILE A 520 -8.92 3.99 -8.82
N ILE A 521 -9.10 4.11 -10.14
CA ILE A 521 -10.03 5.06 -10.76
C ILE A 521 -11.40 4.39 -10.97
N ASN A 522 -11.42 3.20 -11.57
CA ASN A 522 -12.64 2.49 -11.93
C ASN A 522 -13.51 2.15 -10.70
N GLU A 523 -12.90 1.76 -9.59
CA GLU A 523 -13.59 1.46 -8.33
C GLU A 523 -14.22 2.70 -7.69
N LYS A 524 -13.99 3.91 -8.21
CA LYS A 524 -14.59 5.15 -7.70
C LYS A 524 -15.66 5.73 -8.62
N ILE A 525 -15.85 5.21 -9.84
CA ILE A 525 -16.76 5.80 -10.84
C ILE A 525 -18.21 5.81 -10.34
N ALA A 526 -18.83 6.99 -10.31
CA ALA A 526 -20.23 7.14 -9.90
C ALA A 526 -21.18 6.20 -10.67
N ASN A 527 -22.13 5.63 -9.93
CA ASN A 527 -23.08 4.61 -10.37
C ASN A 527 -22.46 3.23 -10.63
N MET A 528 -21.17 2.99 -10.41
CA MET A 528 -20.63 1.62 -10.42
C MET A 528 -20.64 1.02 -9.00
N ILE A 529 -20.43 -0.28 -8.92
CA ILE A 529 -20.21 -0.99 -7.66
C ILE A 529 -18.96 -1.85 -7.78
N HIS A 530 -18.42 -2.29 -6.66
CA HIS A 530 -17.40 -3.34 -6.67
C HIS A 530 -17.58 -4.29 -5.48
N VAL A 531 -16.97 -5.47 -5.62
CA VAL A 531 -16.93 -6.51 -4.59
C VAL A 531 -15.49 -6.97 -4.43
N ALA A 532 -15.03 -7.14 -3.19
CA ALA A 532 -13.70 -7.63 -2.90
C ALA A 532 -13.71 -9.08 -2.39
N PHE A 533 -12.84 -9.92 -2.95
CA PHE A 533 -12.59 -11.27 -2.45
C PHE A 533 -11.48 -11.27 -1.38
N GLY A 534 -11.68 -12.02 -0.30
CA GLY A 534 -10.68 -12.19 0.76
C GLY A 534 -10.96 -11.33 2.00
N SER A 535 -9.96 -10.55 2.42
CA SER A 535 -9.95 -9.86 3.70
C SER A 535 -10.94 -8.71 3.71
N GLY A 536 -11.71 -8.58 4.78
CA GLY A 536 -12.55 -7.42 5.03
C GLY A 536 -11.86 -6.29 5.80
N PHE A 537 -12.59 -5.20 5.96
CA PHE A 537 -12.28 -4.01 6.74
C PHE A 537 -12.89 -4.05 8.16
N GLU A 538 -13.07 -5.26 8.70
CA GLU A 538 -13.40 -5.56 10.09
C GLU A 538 -12.52 -6.72 10.61
N PRO A 539 -12.15 -6.71 11.90
CA PRO A 539 -11.16 -7.64 12.46
C PRO A 539 -11.56 -9.11 12.29
N ASP A 540 -12.85 -9.44 12.40
CA ASP A 540 -13.36 -10.81 12.31
C ASP A 540 -13.39 -11.35 10.87
N LYS A 541 -13.01 -10.55 9.86
CA LYS A 541 -12.97 -10.94 8.45
C LYS A 541 -11.56 -10.87 7.85
N ALA A 542 -10.53 -10.94 8.68
CA ALA A 542 -9.13 -10.83 8.23
C ALA A 542 -8.63 -12.10 7.50
N THR A 543 -7.90 -11.93 6.39
CA THR A 543 -7.08 -12.97 5.73
C THR A 543 -5.88 -12.35 4.98
N GLU A 544 -5.17 -13.09 4.13
CA GLU A 544 -3.89 -12.69 3.51
C GLU A 544 -3.98 -12.10 2.08
N TYR A 545 -5.19 -11.88 1.55
CA TYR A 545 -5.38 -11.20 0.26
C TYR A 545 -6.68 -10.38 0.24
N HIS A 546 -6.75 -9.43 -0.68
CA HIS A 546 -7.91 -8.60 -0.99
C HIS A 546 -7.84 -8.31 -2.50
N MET A 547 -8.92 -8.60 -3.24
CA MET A 547 -8.97 -8.49 -4.70
C MET A 547 -10.31 -7.93 -5.14
N ASP A 548 -10.30 -6.72 -5.70
CA ASP A 548 -11.50 -5.98 -6.09
C ASP A 548 -11.90 -6.28 -7.52
N VAL A 549 -13.18 -6.55 -7.74
CA VAL A 549 -13.78 -6.64 -9.07
C VAL A 549 -14.86 -5.57 -9.25
N VAL A 550 -14.71 -4.76 -10.29
CA VAL A 550 -15.61 -3.64 -10.60
C VAL A 550 -16.71 -4.09 -11.56
N ILE A 551 -17.92 -3.60 -11.32
CA ILE A 551 -19.16 -3.96 -11.99
C ILE A 551 -19.81 -2.68 -12.54
N ASP A 552 -20.10 -2.66 -13.83
CA ASP A 552 -20.75 -1.54 -14.52
C ASP A 552 -22.27 -1.58 -14.32
N SER A 553 -22.76 -0.86 -13.30
CA SER A 553 -24.19 -0.83 -12.99
C SER A 553 -25.06 -0.28 -14.15
N PRO A 554 -24.69 0.85 -14.80
CA PRO A 554 -25.37 1.31 -16.01
C PRO A 554 -25.49 0.23 -17.09
N ARG A 555 -24.38 -0.44 -17.42
CA ARG A 555 -24.37 -1.46 -18.49
C ARG A 555 -25.22 -2.67 -18.14
N GLN A 556 -25.18 -3.11 -16.89
CA GLN A 556 -25.98 -4.25 -16.42
C GLN A 556 -27.41 -3.85 -16.01
N LYS A 557 -27.78 -2.56 -16.12
CA LYS A 557 -29.08 -2.01 -15.72
C LYS A 557 -29.47 -2.44 -14.29
N LEU A 558 -28.54 -2.38 -13.34
CA LEU A 558 -28.80 -2.92 -12.00
C LEU A 558 -29.82 -2.09 -11.23
N ASP A 559 -30.63 -2.78 -10.45
CA ASP A 559 -31.42 -2.25 -9.36
C ASP A 559 -30.71 -2.61 -8.05
N ILE A 560 -30.45 -1.59 -7.22
CA ILE A 560 -29.81 -1.73 -5.91
C ILE A 560 -30.68 -1.04 -4.87
N PHE A 561 -31.19 -1.85 -3.96
CA PHE A 561 -32.04 -1.40 -2.86
C PHE A 561 -31.76 -2.26 -1.63
N GLY A 562 -31.90 -1.66 -0.46
CA GLY A 562 -31.86 -2.37 0.80
C GLY A 562 -33.25 -2.61 1.38
N ILE A 563 -33.34 -3.57 2.29
CA ILE A 563 -34.52 -3.81 3.11
C ILE A 563 -34.19 -3.41 4.54
N ASP A 564 -34.99 -2.52 5.12
CA ASP A 564 -34.85 -2.14 6.53
C ASP A 564 -35.51 -3.15 7.48
N LYS A 565 -35.36 -2.90 8.79
CA LYS A 565 -35.95 -3.74 9.84
C LYS A 565 -37.49 -3.87 9.75
N ASN A 566 -38.16 -2.92 9.11
CA ASN A 566 -39.62 -2.88 8.92
C ASN A 566 -40.04 -3.42 7.55
N LYS A 567 -39.13 -4.10 6.83
CA LYS A 567 -39.34 -4.65 5.48
C LYS A 567 -39.59 -3.60 4.39
N LYS A 568 -39.27 -2.33 4.64
CA LYS A 568 -39.38 -1.27 3.63
C LYS A 568 -38.17 -1.27 2.70
N GLU A 569 -38.44 -1.09 1.41
CA GLU A 569 -37.39 -0.89 0.41
C GLU A 569 -36.77 0.50 0.49
N ILE A 570 -35.44 0.54 0.55
CA ILE A 570 -34.63 1.74 0.48
C ILE A 570 -33.83 1.71 -0.81
N TRP A 571 -34.31 2.45 -1.81
CA TRP A 571 -33.71 2.49 -3.14
C TRP A 571 -32.44 3.35 -3.17
N ILE A 572 -31.40 2.83 -3.85
CA ILE A 572 -30.12 3.53 -4.04
C ILE A 572 -29.84 3.73 -5.53
N ILE A 573 -29.90 2.66 -6.31
CA ILE A 573 -29.74 2.68 -7.78
C ILE A 573 -30.96 2.01 -8.42
N LYS A 574 -31.51 2.62 -9.47
CA LYS A 574 -32.56 2.03 -10.31
C LYS A 574 -32.14 2.07 -11.78
N LYS A 575 -32.20 0.94 -12.46
CA LYS A 575 -31.76 0.76 -13.86
C LYS A 575 -30.38 1.36 -14.13
N GLY A 576 -29.45 1.18 -13.18
CA GLY A 576 -28.06 1.62 -13.28
C GLY A 576 -27.81 3.11 -13.01
N LYS A 577 -28.80 3.86 -12.50
CA LYS A 577 -28.64 5.27 -12.10
C LYS A 577 -29.00 5.49 -10.63
N PHE A 578 -28.27 6.35 -9.94
CA PHE A 578 -28.67 6.83 -8.62
C PHE A 578 -30.08 7.45 -8.64
N VAL A 579 -30.87 7.15 -7.61
CA VAL A 579 -32.21 7.73 -7.39
C VAL A 579 -32.31 8.53 -6.10
N ILE A 580 -31.16 8.92 -5.54
CA ILE A 580 -31.07 9.48 -4.19
C ILE A 580 -30.72 10.96 -4.15
#